data_AF-A0AAV5TIA6-F1
#
_entry.id   AF-A0AAV5TIA6-F1
#
_cell.length_a   1.000
_cell.length_b   1.000
_cell.length_c   1.000
_cell.angle_alpha   90.00
_cell.angle_beta   90.00
_cell.angle_gamma   90.00
#
_symmetry.space_group_name_H-M   'P 1'
#
loop_
_entity.id
_entity.type
_entity.pdbx_description
1 polymer ?
#
loop_
_entity_poly.entity_id
_entity_poly.type
_entity_poly.pdbx_seq_one_letter_code
_entity_poly.pdbx_strand_id
1 'polypeptide(L)'
;AVMGLIASVCVISGLVDFYFGARMEKHTISKSLGWRLFMACSLYTNIGSIFDVSEAAKVEGQIGPIHCIRFFSMCWVLLGHVFSTYLGLIANPLDALALRKDLTSEAIVNSFFSVDSFFFISGVLLSFLWFKMFKRNPKEVNSIYGWVMFYVHRILRLSPAFYVLVFFYTFVLRQLQRDTPLNMNELLTVDFCSSSWWVELLYLSNFVNEDLPCLGYSWYLAADMQMYLFTPLLLIPLAYNTILGLIVAAALFIFSTAMNIFLVIHYHWPDGVSVILLF
;
A
#
# COMPACT_ATOMS: atom_id res chain seq x y z
N ALA A 1 -9.58 -20.52 17.45
CA ALA A 1 -10.98 -20.74 17.01
C ALA A 1 -11.34 -19.93 15.76
N VAL A 2 -11.25 -18.60 15.78
CA VAL A 2 -11.68 -17.72 14.66
C VAL A 2 -10.92 -17.98 13.35
N MET A 3 -9.59 -18.08 13.35
CA MET A 3 -8.83 -18.40 12.13
C MET A 3 -9.09 -19.80 11.59
N GLY A 4 -9.31 -20.77 12.49
CA GLY A 4 -9.72 -22.11 12.09
C GLY A 4 -11.07 -22.07 11.36
N LEU A 5 -12.01 -21.24 11.81
CA LEU A 5 -13.30 -21.02 11.15
C LEU A 5 -13.12 -20.37 9.77
N ILE A 6 -12.30 -19.33 9.66
CA ILE A 6 -12.03 -18.66 8.38
C ILE A 6 -11.38 -19.64 7.39
N ALA A 7 -10.33 -20.36 7.81
CA ALA A 7 -9.65 -21.33 6.97
C ALA A 7 -10.60 -22.45 6.53
N SER A 8 -11.42 -22.98 7.43
CA SER A 8 -12.40 -24.00 7.08
C SER A 8 -13.49 -23.47 6.16
N VAL A 9 -13.99 -22.25 6.32
CA VAL A 9 -14.91 -21.61 5.36
C VAL A 9 -14.28 -21.52 3.97
N CYS A 10 -13.03 -21.08 3.86
CA CYS A 10 -12.31 -20.95 2.59
C CYS A 10 -12.04 -22.31 1.90
N VAL A 11 -11.74 -23.35 2.69
CA VAL A 11 -11.56 -24.71 2.16
C VAL A 11 -12.89 -25.32 1.74
N ILE A 12 -13.94 -25.18 2.55
CA ILE A 12 -15.27 -25.70 2.24
C ILE A 12 -15.84 -25.01 1.01
N SER A 13 -15.72 -23.68 0.90
CA SER A 13 -16.15 -22.95 -0.29
C SER A 13 -15.37 -23.38 -1.54
N GLY A 14 -14.06 -23.58 -1.43
CA GLY A 14 -13.23 -24.10 -2.52
C GLY A 14 -13.65 -25.50 -2.98
N LEU A 15 -13.96 -26.41 -2.05
CA LEU A 15 -14.47 -27.75 -2.37
C LEU A 15 -15.85 -27.68 -3.04
N VAL A 16 -16.75 -26.84 -2.52
CA VAL A 16 -18.08 -26.64 -3.10
C VAL A 16 -17.98 -26.08 -4.52
N ASP A 17 -17.08 -25.14 -4.75
CA ASP A 17 -16.82 -24.57 -6.07
C ASP A 17 -16.29 -25.61 -7.06
N PHE A 18 -15.28 -26.37 -6.66
CA PHE A 18 -14.68 -27.41 -7.47
C PHE A 18 -15.68 -28.49 -7.92
N TYR A 19 -16.51 -28.98 -6.99
CA TYR A 19 -17.45 -30.07 -7.30
C TYR A 19 -18.80 -29.61 -7.84
N PHE A 20 -19.30 -28.45 -7.40
CA PHE A 20 -20.68 -28.02 -7.67
C PHE A 20 -20.78 -26.68 -8.38
N GLY A 21 -19.68 -25.94 -8.61
CA GLY A 21 -19.68 -24.59 -9.19
C GLY A 21 -20.46 -24.49 -10.51
N ALA A 22 -20.09 -25.31 -11.50
CA ALA A 22 -20.73 -25.31 -12.83
C ALA A 22 -22.22 -25.72 -12.81
N ARG A 23 -22.65 -26.49 -11.79
CA ARG A 23 -24.04 -26.92 -11.63
C ARG A 23 -24.87 -25.88 -10.89
N MET A 24 -24.28 -25.24 -9.88
CA MET A 24 -24.92 -24.22 -9.04
C MET A 24 -25.07 -22.89 -9.77
N GLU A 25 -24.19 -22.56 -10.72
CA GLU A 25 -24.27 -21.32 -11.50
C GLU A 25 -25.63 -21.17 -12.23
N LYS A 26 -26.21 -22.29 -12.69
CA LYS A 26 -27.51 -22.35 -13.38
C LYS A 26 -28.72 -22.20 -12.46
N HIS A 27 -28.55 -22.33 -11.15
CA HIS A 27 -29.64 -22.21 -10.17
C HIS A 27 -29.82 -20.77 -9.68
N THR A 28 -31.06 -20.41 -9.35
CA THR A 28 -31.41 -19.09 -8.77
C THR A 28 -30.71 -18.80 -7.45
N ILE A 29 -30.29 -19.84 -6.71
CA ILE A 29 -29.53 -19.75 -5.46
C ILE A 29 -28.18 -19.04 -5.67
N SER A 30 -27.56 -19.17 -6.85
CA SER A 30 -26.29 -18.50 -7.16
C SER A 30 -26.38 -16.96 -7.15
N LYS A 31 -27.60 -16.43 -7.33
CA LYS A 31 -27.86 -14.99 -7.30
C LYS A 31 -28.05 -14.44 -5.89
N SER A 32 -28.21 -15.30 -4.88
CA SER A 32 -28.36 -14.87 -3.49
C SER A 32 -27.09 -14.21 -2.96
N LEU A 33 -27.23 -13.17 -2.14
CA LEU A 33 -26.10 -12.45 -1.54
C LEU A 33 -25.21 -13.38 -0.70
N GLY A 34 -25.82 -14.24 0.11
CA GLY A 34 -25.10 -15.19 0.96
C GLY A 34 -24.25 -16.16 0.16
N TRP A 35 -24.78 -16.69 -0.95
CA TRP A 35 -24.00 -17.57 -1.83
C TRP A 35 -22.82 -16.83 -2.46
N ARG A 36 -23.03 -15.60 -2.94
CA ARG A 36 -21.93 -14.79 -3.52
C ARG A 36 -20.83 -14.50 -2.52
N LEU A 37 -21.19 -14.15 -1.28
CA LEU A 37 -20.22 -13.91 -0.21
C LEU A 37 -19.46 -15.20 0.15
N PHE A 38 -20.14 -16.34 0.20
CA PHE A 38 -19.51 -17.63 0.46
C PHE A 38 -18.54 -18.04 -0.66
N MET A 39 -18.96 -17.89 -1.92
CA MET A 39 -18.13 -18.20 -3.09
C MET A 39 -16.97 -17.22 -3.26
N ALA A 40 -17.09 -15.98 -2.79
CA ALA A 40 -15.97 -15.03 -2.77
C ALA A 40 -14.79 -15.53 -1.92
N CYS A 41 -15.04 -16.42 -0.94
CA CYS A 41 -14.01 -17.08 -0.15
C CYS A 41 -13.43 -18.34 -0.81
N SER A 42 -13.86 -18.73 -2.02
CA SER A 42 -13.41 -19.96 -2.70
C SER A 42 -11.92 -19.91 -3.01
N LEU A 43 -11.13 -20.78 -2.36
CA LEU A 43 -9.70 -20.87 -2.65
C LEU A 43 -9.44 -21.35 -4.08
N TYR A 44 -10.26 -22.25 -4.62
CA TYR A 44 -10.05 -22.83 -5.95
C TYR A 44 -10.08 -21.75 -7.05
N THR A 45 -11.17 -20.98 -7.11
CA THR A 45 -11.33 -19.93 -8.12
C THR A 45 -10.39 -18.76 -7.88
N ASN A 46 -10.18 -18.35 -6.63
CA ASN A 46 -9.27 -17.24 -6.32
C ASN A 46 -7.82 -17.60 -6.70
N ILE A 47 -7.33 -18.80 -6.37
CA ILE A 47 -5.99 -19.26 -6.76
C ILE A 47 -5.87 -19.36 -8.28
N GLY A 48 -6.87 -19.94 -8.95
CA GLY A 48 -6.92 -20.01 -10.41
C GLY A 48 -6.80 -18.63 -11.04
N SER A 49 -7.53 -17.63 -10.53
CA SER A 49 -7.48 -16.25 -11.02
C SER A 49 -6.16 -15.54 -10.75
N ILE A 50 -5.47 -15.86 -9.64
CA ILE A 50 -4.16 -15.28 -9.30
C ILE A 50 -3.08 -15.76 -10.27
N PHE A 51 -3.13 -17.04 -10.67
CA PHE A 51 -2.18 -17.63 -11.62
C PHE A 51 -2.60 -17.48 -13.08
N ASP A 52 -3.77 -16.89 -13.34
CA ASP A 52 -4.23 -16.64 -14.70
C ASP A 52 -3.53 -15.41 -15.29
N VAL A 53 -2.58 -15.68 -16.19
CA VAL A 53 -1.83 -14.64 -16.93
C VAL A 53 -2.42 -14.41 -18.33
N SER A 54 -3.51 -15.07 -18.69
CA SER A 54 -4.07 -15.05 -20.05
C SER A 54 -4.59 -13.67 -20.49
N GLU A 55 -5.04 -12.86 -19.54
CA GLU A 55 -5.57 -11.50 -19.75
C GLU A 55 -4.48 -10.41 -19.68
N ALA A 56 -3.28 -10.72 -19.15
CA ALA A 56 -2.21 -9.73 -18.98
C ALA A 56 -1.74 -9.11 -20.32
N ALA A 57 -1.97 -9.81 -21.44
CA ALA A 57 -1.64 -9.33 -22.78
C ALA A 57 -2.83 -8.68 -23.53
N LYS A 58 -4.06 -8.74 -22.99
CA LYS A 58 -5.29 -8.43 -23.74
C LYS A 58 -6.08 -7.21 -23.24
N VAL A 59 -5.74 -6.63 -22.09
CA VAL A 59 -6.47 -5.47 -21.58
C VAL A 59 -6.06 -4.20 -22.34
N GLU A 60 -6.91 -3.77 -23.28
CA GLU A 60 -6.77 -2.47 -23.96
C GLU A 60 -6.70 -1.32 -22.93
N GLY A 61 -5.64 -0.52 -23.02
CA GLY A 61 -5.45 0.66 -22.16
C GLY A 61 -4.57 0.45 -20.92
N GLN A 62 -3.88 -0.69 -20.78
CA GLN A 62 -2.80 -0.83 -19.80
C GLN A 62 -1.46 -0.30 -20.33
N ILE A 63 -0.70 0.37 -19.46
CA ILE A 63 0.65 0.86 -19.77
C ILE A 63 1.64 -0.26 -19.42
N GLY A 64 1.93 -1.13 -20.40
CA GLY A 64 2.75 -2.35 -20.21
C GLY A 64 4.05 -2.17 -19.39
N PRO A 65 4.88 -1.14 -19.65
CA PRO A 65 6.12 -0.90 -18.89
C PRO A 65 5.92 -0.70 -17.38
N ILE A 66 4.74 -0.27 -16.92
CA ILE A 66 4.45 -0.07 -15.49
C ILE A 66 4.52 -1.39 -14.72
N HIS A 67 4.15 -2.51 -15.35
CA HIS A 67 4.20 -3.82 -14.70
C HIS A 67 5.64 -4.27 -14.43
N CYS A 68 6.57 -3.94 -15.32
CA CYS A 68 8.00 -4.18 -15.14
C CYS A 68 8.56 -3.39 -13.95
N ILE A 69 8.25 -2.08 -13.89
CA ILE A 69 8.65 -1.23 -12.76
C ILE A 69 8.10 -1.79 -11.45
N ARG A 70 6.80 -2.14 -11.39
CA ARG A 70 6.19 -2.73 -10.20
C ARG A 70 6.90 -4.00 -9.74
N PHE A 71 7.24 -4.89 -10.66
CA PHE A 71 7.93 -6.13 -10.33
C PHE A 71 9.28 -5.85 -9.66
N PHE A 72 10.13 -5.03 -10.28
CA PHE A 72 11.45 -4.71 -9.71
C PHE A 72 11.34 -3.94 -8.39
N SER A 73 10.41 -2.99 -8.27
CA SER A 73 10.17 -2.25 -7.02
C SER A 73 9.68 -3.19 -5.90
N MET A 74 8.79 -4.16 -6.19
CA MET A 74 8.34 -5.15 -5.22
C MET A 74 9.50 -6.03 -4.72
N CYS A 75 10.36 -6.49 -5.63
CA CYS A 75 11.55 -7.26 -5.25
C CYS A 75 12.49 -6.43 -4.35
N TRP A 76 12.65 -5.14 -4.65
CA TRP A 76 13.49 -4.25 -3.86
C TRP A 76 12.94 -3.98 -2.46
N VAL A 77 11.62 -3.72 -2.34
CA VAL A 77 10.92 -3.61 -1.04
C VAL A 77 11.10 -4.89 -0.21
N LEU A 78 10.89 -6.05 -0.82
CA LEU A 78 11.03 -7.34 -0.13
C LEU A 78 12.45 -7.53 0.42
N LEU A 79 13.46 -7.24 -0.41
CA LEU A 79 14.87 -7.33 -0.01
C LEU A 79 15.18 -6.39 1.16
N GLY A 80 14.68 -5.16 1.13
CA GLY A 80 14.80 -4.19 2.20
C GLY A 80 14.20 -4.66 3.54
N HIS A 81 12.97 -5.18 3.52
CA HIS A 81 12.31 -5.68 4.73
C HIS A 81 12.99 -6.93 5.31
N VAL A 82 13.44 -7.85 4.47
CA VAL A 82 14.21 -9.03 4.90
C VAL A 82 15.50 -8.57 5.57
N PHE A 83 16.20 -7.62 4.96
CA PHE A 83 17.45 -7.08 5.51
C PHE A 83 17.22 -6.32 6.83
N SER A 84 16.20 -5.47 6.91
CA SER A 84 15.81 -4.74 8.14
C SER A 84 15.49 -5.71 9.28
N THR A 85 14.73 -6.78 9.00
CA THR A 85 14.44 -7.83 10.00
C THR A 85 15.71 -8.55 10.43
N TYR A 86 16.61 -8.86 9.49
CA TYR A 86 17.89 -9.51 9.79
C TYR A 86 18.77 -8.64 10.68
N LEU A 87 18.87 -7.33 10.43
CA LEU A 87 19.60 -6.39 11.28
C LEU A 87 19.13 -6.43 12.74
N GLY A 88 17.82 -6.59 12.97
CA GLY A 88 17.24 -6.74 14.32
C GLY A 88 17.60 -8.05 15.03
N LEU A 89 18.21 -9.02 14.34
CA LEU A 89 18.59 -10.33 14.86
C LEU A 89 20.12 -10.54 14.93
N ILE A 90 20.92 -9.55 14.50
CA ILE A 90 22.38 -9.67 14.50
C ILE A 90 22.91 -9.64 15.94
N ALA A 91 23.76 -10.61 16.28
CA ALA A 91 24.38 -10.71 17.61
C ALA A 91 25.50 -9.69 17.85
N ASN A 92 26.23 -9.30 16.80
CA ASN A 92 27.32 -8.32 16.86
C ASN A 92 27.01 -7.10 15.96
N PRO A 93 26.66 -5.94 16.54
CA PRO A 93 26.36 -4.73 15.77
C PRO A 93 27.49 -4.24 14.84
N LEU A 94 28.75 -4.61 15.11
CA LEU A 94 29.89 -4.26 14.25
C LEU A 94 29.82 -4.96 12.89
N ASP A 95 29.20 -6.13 12.80
CA ASP A 95 29.02 -6.85 11.54
C ASP A 95 28.06 -6.09 10.61
N ALA A 96 27.14 -5.30 11.17
CA ALA A 96 26.25 -4.44 10.39
C ALA A 96 27.00 -3.29 9.69
N LEU A 97 28.12 -2.82 10.25
CA LEU A 97 28.96 -1.78 9.62
C LEU A 97 29.75 -2.33 8.44
N ALA A 98 30.08 -3.61 8.44
CA ALA A 98 30.74 -4.26 7.30
C ALA A 98 29.81 -4.35 6.07
N LEU A 99 28.49 -4.30 6.28
CA LEU A 99 27.48 -4.33 5.23
C LEU A 99 27.34 -2.99 4.47
N ARG A 100 28.00 -1.89 4.84
CA ARG A 100 27.87 -0.60 4.13
C ARG A 100 28.99 -0.29 3.13
N LYS A 101 29.84 -1.26 2.81
CA LYS A 101 31.08 -1.01 2.04
C LYS A 101 30.88 -1.04 0.53
N ASP A 102 29.85 -1.73 0.05
CA ASP A 102 29.62 -1.96 -1.38
C ASP A 102 28.32 -1.29 -1.85
N LEU A 103 28.32 -0.82 -3.11
CA LEU A 103 27.17 -0.16 -3.74
C LEU A 103 25.89 -1.01 -3.72
N THR A 104 26.02 -2.32 -3.87
CA THR A 104 24.90 -3.27 -3.82
C THR A 104 24.27 -3.28 -2.44
N SER A 105 25.09 -3.27 -1.39
CA SER A 105 24.61 -3.25 -0.02
C SER A 105 24.02 -1.88 0.35
N GLU A 106 24.54 -0.79 -0.21
CA GLU A 106 23.96 0.54 -0.06
C GLU A 106 22.59 0.66 -0.72
N ALA A 107 22.38 0.03 -1.88
CA ALA A 107 21.07 -0.06 -2.51
C ALA A 107 20.06 -0.85 -1.66
N ILE A 108 20.50 -1.87 -0.92
CA ILE A 108 19.64 -2.66 -0.02
C ILE A 108 19.30 -1.85 1.24
N VAL A 109 20.29 -1.20 1.85
CA VAL A 109 20.10 -0.38 3.06
C VAL A 109 19.17 0.81 2.78
N ASN A 110 19.26 1.40 1.57
CA ASN A 110 18.40 2.49 1.13
C ASN A 110 17.15 2.00 0.37
N SER A 111 16.55 0.89 0.78
CA SER A 111 15.37 0.33 0.11
C SER A 111 14.15 1.24 0.12
N PHE A 112 14.12 2.31 0.94
CA PHE A 112 13.02 3.29 0.97
C PHE A 112 12.77 3.94 -0.39
N PHE A 113 13.82 4.19 -1.20
CA PHE A 113 13.67 4.74 -2.55
C PHE A 113 12.88 3.85 -3.51
N SER A 114 12.72 2.56 -3.20
CA SER A 114 11.83 1.68 -3.97
C SER A 114 10.36 2.12 -3.90
N VAL A 115 9.96 2.78 -2.80
CA VAL A 115 8.60 3.29 -2.58
C VAL A 115 8.28 4.46 -3.53
N ASP A 116 9.27 5.29 -3.86
CA ASP A 116 9.11 6.40 -4.81
C ASP A 116 8.65 5.92 -6.18
N SER A 117 9.05 4.72 -6.59
CA SER A 117 8.57 4.10 -7.82
C SER A 117 7.06 3.84 -7.79
N PHE A 118 6.53 3.41 -6.64
CA PHE A 118 5.10 3.21 -6.46
C PHE A 118 4.34 4.54 -6.46
N PHE A 119 4.87 5.58 -5.80
CA PHE A 119 4.29 6.92 -5.84
C PHE A 119 4.25 7.49 -7.26
N PHE A 120 5.34 7.32 -8.01
CA PHE A 120 5.40 7.70 -9.42
C PHE A 120 4.34 6.97 -10.26
N ILE A 121 4.25 5.65 -10.12
CA ILE A 121 3.24 4.85 -10.83
C ILE A 121 1.81 5.28 -10.46
N SER A 122 1.52 5.50 -9.18
CA SER A 122 0.24 6.01 -8.70
C SER A 122 -0.11 7.35 -9.34
N GLY A 123 0.83 8.30 -9.33
CA GLY A 123 0.64 9.63 -9.92
C GLY A 123 0.43 9.61 -11.43
N VAL A 124 1.22 8.81 -12.17
CA VAL A 124 1.10 8.66 -13.63
C VAL A 124 -0.25 8.06 -14.00
N LEU A 125 -0.65 6.95 -13.36
CA LEU A 125 -1.90 6.28 -13.67
C LEU A 125 -3.10 7.17 -13.32
N LEU A 126 -3.03 7.84 -12.17
CA LEU A 126 -4.07 8.78 -11.74
C LEU A 126 -4.25 9.92 -12.74
N SER A 127 -3.15 10.58 -13.11
CA SER A 127 -3.16 11.70 -14.04
C SER A 127 -3.69 11.24 -15.40
N PHE A 128 -3.21 10.12 -15.92
CA PHE A 128 -3.66 9.56 -17.19
C PHE A 128 -5.17 9.30 -17.22
N LEU A 129 -5.70 8.64 -16.18
CA LEU A 129 -7.14 8.35 -16.08
C LEU A 129 -7.97 9.62 -15.90
N TRP A 130 -7.51 10.55 -15.06
CA TRP A 130 -8.21 11.80 -14.81
C TRP A 130 -8.28 12.66 -16.08
N PHE A 131 -7.16 12.83 -16.81
CA PHE A 131 -7.14 13.57 -18.07
C PHE A 131 -7.99 12.90 -19.17
N LYS A 132 -8.04 11.55 -19.19
CA LYS A 132 -8.93 10.82 -20.09
C LYS A 132 -10.40 11.13 -19.81
N MET A 133 -10.81 11.19 -18.54
CA MET A 133 -12.17 11.59 -18.15
C MET A 133 -12.44 13.07 -18.42
N PHE A 134 -11.46 13.94 -18.14
CA PHE A 134 -11.55 15.38 -18.36
C PHE A 134 -11.74 15.71 -19.85
N LYS A 135 -11.02 15.03 -20.73
CA LYS A 135 -11.19 15.16 -22.20
C LYS A 135 -12.57 14.72 -22.66
N ARG A 136 -13.18 13.74 -21.99
CA ARG A 136 -14.52 13.24 -22.33
C ARG A 136 -15.60 14.24 -21.90
N ASN A 137 -15.62 14.63 -20.62
CA ASN A 137 -16.63 15.53 -20.04
C ASN A 137 -16.00 16.42 -18.95
N PRO A 138 -15.45 17.60 -19.29
CA PRO A 138 -14.75 18.45 -18.32
C PRO A 138 -15.68 19.00 -17.23
N LYS A 139 -16.95 19.28 -17.56
CA LYS A 139 -17.96 19.77 -16.61
C LYS A 139 -18.33 18.73 -15.54
N GLU A 140 -18.34 17.45 -15.91
CA GLU A 140 -18.68 16.34 -15.00
C GLU A 140 -17.54 16.07 -14.03
N VAL A 141 -16.30 16.07 -14.53
CA VAL A 141 -15.11 15.83 -13.69
C VAL A 141 -14.85 16.97 -12.71
N ASN A 142 -15.09 18.22 -13.13
CA ASN A 142 -14.93 19.39 -12.25
C ASN A 142 -16.15 19.67 -11.34
N SER A 143 -17.21 18.88 -11.46
CA SER A 143 -18.37 18.97 -10.56
C SER A 143 -18.00 18.51 -9.15
N ILE A 144 -18.69 19.04 -8.13
CA ILE A 144 -18.59 18.56 -6.73
C ILE A 144 -18.83 17.04 -6.69
N TYR A 145 -19.82 16.55 -7.45
CA TYR A 145 -20.09 15.11 -7.54
C TYR A 145 -18.92 14.33 -8.14
N GLY A 146 -18.26 14.87 -9.17
CA GLY A 146 -17.09 14.26 -9.81
C GLY A 146 -15.93 14.11 -8.83
N TRP A 147 -15.64 15.16 -8.05
CA TRP A 147 -14.61 15.14 -7.01
C TRP A 147 -14.97 14.23 -5.83
N VAL A 148 -16.23 14.20 -5.37
CA VAL A 148 -16.66 13.26 -4.33
C VAL A 148 -16.48 11.82 -4.80
N MET A 149 -16.91 11.50 -6.03
CA MET A 149 -16.76 10.16 -6.59
C MET A 149 -15.30 9.78 -6.81
N PHE A 150 -14.45 10.73 -7.17
CA PHE A 150 -13.00 10.53 -7.29
C PHE A 150 -12.40 9.97 -5.98
N TYR A 151 -12.68 10.60 -4.83
CA TYR A 151 -12.22 10.11 -3.52
C TYR A 151 -12.88 8.80 -3.10
N VAL A 152 -14.20 8.68 -3.27
CA VAL A 152 -14.96 7.48 -2.87
C VAL A 152 -14.46 6.24 -3.62
N HIS A 153 -14.23 6.34 -4.93
CA HIS A 153 -13.71 5.22 -5.70
C HIS A 153 -12.33 4.75 -5.22
N ARG A 154 -11.47 5.68 -4.79
CA ARG A 154 -10.16 5.31 -4.26
C ARG A 154 -10.25 4.63 -2.89
N ILE A 155 -11.05 5.18 -1.98
CA ILE A 155 -11.27 4.59 -0.66
C ILE A 155 -11.84 3.18 -0.81
N LEU A 156 -12.89 2.99 -1.63
CA LEU A 156 -13.49 1.68 -1.87
C LEU A 156 -12.53 0.66 -2.51
N ARG A 157 -11.54 1.14 -3.28
CA ARG A 157 -10.54 0.27 -3.91
C ARG A 157 -9.46 -0.19 -2.94
N LEU A 158 -8.98 0.70 -2.07
CA LEU A 158 -7.78 0.45 -1.26
C LEU A 158 -8.10 0.10 0.19
N SER A 159 -9.00 0.85 0.79
CA SER A 159 -9.26 0.81 2.23
C SER A 159 -9.85 -0.51 2.73
N PRO A 160 -10.73 -1.23 2.02
CA PRO A 160 -11.25 -2.50 2.53
C PRO A 160 -10.16 -3.54 2.84
N ALA A 161 -9.22 -3.74 1.92
CA ALA A 161 -8.13 -4.68 2.12
C ALA A 161 -7.19 -4.23 3.24
N PHE A 162 -6.89 -2.92 3.29
CA PHE A 162 -6.04 -2.36 4.33
C PHE A 162 -6.66 -2.44 5.73
N TYR A 163 -7.96 -2.16 5.86
CA TYR A 163 -8.67 -2.26 7.13
C TYR A 163 -8.72 -3.69 7.65
N VAL A 164 -8.95 -4.66 6.75
CA VAL A 164 -8.86 -6.09 7.10
C VAL A 164 -7.47 -6.43 7.65
N LEU A 165 -6.40 -5.90 7.05
CA LEU A 165 -5.03 -6.13 7.51
C LEU A 165 -4.79 -5.51 8.91
N VAL A 166 -5.20 -4.25 9.11
CA VAL A 166 -5.09 -3.56 10.42
C VAL A 166 -5.84 -4.37 11.48
N PHE A 167 -7.10 -4.72 11.24
CA PHE A 167 -7.89 -5.51 12.19
C PHE A 167 -7.32 -6.90 12.44
N PHE A 168 -6.80 -7.56 11.41
CA PHE A 168 -6.13 -8.85 11.55
C PHE A 168 -4.90 -8.72 12.46
N TYR A 169 -4.06 -7.72 12.25
CA TYR A 169 -2.86 -7.53 13.07
C TYR A 169 -3.22 -7.18 14.52
N THR A 170 -4.15 -6.24 14.72
CA THR A 170 -4.57 -5.77 16.05
C THR A 170 -5.32 -6.84 16.85
N PHE A 171 -6.23 -7.58 16.24
CA PHE A 171 -7.20 -8.44 16.94
C PHE A 171 -7.06 -9.94 16.70
N VAL A 172 -6.19 -10.38 15.78
CA VAL A 172 -6.05 -11.81 15.46
C VAL A 172 -4.61 -12.29 15.60
N LEU A 173 -3.65 -11.62 14.95
CA LEU A 173 -2.26 -12.07 14.88
C LEU A 173 -1.63 -12.09 16.28
N ARG A 174 -1.91 -11.08 17.10
CA ARG A 174 -1.40 -11.01 18.47
C ARG A 174 -1.85 -12.18 19.34
N GLN A 175 -3.11 -12.58 19.22
CA GLN A 175 -3.68 -13.72 19.94
C GLN A 175 -3.03 -15.03 19.49
N LEU A 176 -2.64 -15.12 18.21
CA LEU A 176 -1.91 -16.26 17.68
C LEU A 176 -0.46 -16.32 18.22
N GLN A 177 0.19 -15.16 18.35
CA GLN A 177 1.58 -15.09 18.80
C GLN A 177 1.75 -15.23 20.31
N ARG A 178 0.70 -15.03 21.10
CA ARG A 178 0.73 -15.01 22.58
C ARG A 178 1.49 -16.20 23.21
N ASP A 179 1.28 -17.41 22.69
CA ASP A 179 1.86 -18.64 23.24
C ASP A 179 3.05 -19.16 22.40
N THR A 180 3.57 -18.34 21.48
CA THR A 180 4.69 -18.71 20.61
C THR A 180 6.04 -18.26 21.19
N PRO A 181 7.16 -18.93 20.84
CA PRO A 181 8.50 -18.49 21.25
C PRO A 181 8.86 -17.06 20.80
N LEU A 182 8.17 -16.53 19.78
CA LEU A 182 8.33 -15.14 19.34
C LEU A 182 7.92 -14.15 20.43
N ASN A 183 7.01 -14.53 21.32
CA ASN A 183 6.56 -13.69 22.43
C ASN A 183 7.58 -13.62 23.59
N MET A 184 8.74 -14.27 23.45
CA MET A 184 9.85 -14.19 24.41
C MET A 184 10.84 -13.08 24.09
N ASN A 185 10.72 -12.42 22.93
CA ASN A 185 11.58 -11.32 22.53
C ASN A 185 10.84 -9.98 22.70
N GLU A 186 11.19 -9.23 23.76
CA GLU A 186 10.49 -7.99 24.11
C GLU A 186 10.42 -6.96 22.96
N LEU A 187 11.44 -6.92 22.09
CA LEU A 187 11.48 -6.05 20.90
C LEU A 187 10.42 -6.40 19.86
N LEU A 188 9.98 -7.66 19.81
CA LEU A 188 8.94 -8.15 18.89
C LEU A 188 7.54 -8.13 19.50
N THR A 189 7.40 -7.80 20.79
CA THR A 189 6.14 -7.95 21.54
C THR A 189 5.51 -6.64 22.01
N VAL A 190 6.16 -5.50 21.76
CA VAL A 190 5.56 -4.20 22.10
C VAL A 190 4.32 -3.98 21.23
N ASP A 191 3.19 -3.74 21.89
CA ASP A 191 1.90 -3.58 21.23
C ASP A 191 1.56 -2.10 21.02
N PHE A 192 2.10 -1.54 19.93
CA PHE A 192 1.75 -0.20 19.46
C PHE A 192 0.33 -0.13 18.89
N CYS A 193 -0.22 -1.26 18.45
CA CYS A 193 -1.53 -1.32 17.81
C CYS A 193 -2.68 -1.05 18.76
N SER A 194 -2.61 -1.43 20.04
CA SER A 194 -3.70 -1.16 20.99
C SER A 194 -4.08 0.31 21.09
N SER A 195 -3.11 1.22 21.01
CA SER A 195 -3.33 2.67 21.07
C SER A 195 -3.48 3.34 19.71
N SER A 196 -2.86 2.80 18.66
CA SER A 196 -2.70 3.49 17.36
C SER A 196 -3.51 2.90 16.19
N TRP A 197 -4.23 1.78 16.35
CA TRP A 197 -4.96 1.14 15.24
C TRP A 197 -5.96 2.07 14.53
N TRP A 198 -6.61 2.99 15.26
CA TRP A 198 -7.59 3.92 14.70
C TRP A 198 -6.94 5.00 13.84
N VAL A 199 -5.68 5.34 14.13
CA VAL A 199 -4.89 6.32 13.36
C VAL A 199 -4.59 5.78 11.96
N GLU A 200 -4.28 4.48 11.87
CA GLU A 200 -4.06 3.77 10.60
C GLU A 200 -5.31 3.84 9.71
N LEU A 201 -6.50 3.62 10.28
CA LEU A 201 -7.75 3.64 9.50
C LEU A 201 -8.03 5.00 8.84
N LEU A 202 -7.52 6.06 9.45
CA LEU A 202 -7.64 7.43 8.97
C LEU A 202 -6.48 7.87 8.06
N TYR A 203 -5.49 7.01 7.82
CA TYR A 203 -4.26 7.34 7.07
C TYR A 203 -3.49 8.53 7.68
N LEU A 204 -3.49 8.64 9.01
CA LEU A 204 -2.84 9.73 9.76
C LEU A 204 -1.56 9.30 10.49
N SER A 205 -1.07 8.08 10.25
CA SER A 205 0.09 7.50 10.92
C SER A 205 1.36 8.34 10.81
N ASN A 206 1.51 9.11 9.72
CA ASN A 206 2.70 9.94 9.48
C ASN A 206 2.64 11.29 10.20
N PHE A 207 1.52 11.64 10.82
CA PHE A 207 1.36 12.91 11.56
C PHE A 207 1.03 12.70 13.03
N VAL A 208 0.43 11.56 13.36
CA VAL A 208 -0.05 11.24 14.71
C VAL A 208 0.63 9.96 15.15
N ASN A 209 1.34 10.03 16.28
CA ASN A 209 2.08 8.90 16.87
C ASN A 209 3.10 8.27 15.89
N GLU A 210 3.86 9.11 15.19
CA GLU A 210 4.92 8.70 14.25
C GLU A 210 5.93 7.74 14.90
N ASP A 211 6.24 7.93 16.19
CA ASP A 211 7.18 7.09 16.93
C ASP A 211 6.62 5.68 17.25
N LEU A 212 5.31 5.49 17.17
CA LEU A 212 4.60 4.28 17.64
C LEU A 212 3.49 3.86 16.64
N PRO A 213 3.82 3.60 15.36
CA PRO A 213 2.84 3.17 14.37
C PRO A 213 2.39 1.73 14.67
N CYS A 214 1.14 1.42 14.35
CA CYS A 214 0.63 0.05 14.51
C CYS A 214 1.27 -0.88 13.48
N LEU A 215 1.32 -0.44 12.23
CA LEU A 215 1.98 -1.16 11.14
C LEU A 215 3.17 -0.34 10.63
N GLY A 216 4.40 -0.70 11.00
CA GLY A 216 5.58 0.09 10.62
C GLY A 216 5.82 0.25 9.11
N TYR A 217 5.13 -0.51 8.26
CA TYR A 217 5.16 -0.38 6.80
C TYR A 217 3.93 0.33 6.21
N SER A 218 2.93 0.74 7.00
CA SER A 218 1.73 1.41 6.49
C SER A 218 1.96 2.88 6.13
N TRP A 219 3.08 3.47 6.57
CA TRP A 219 3.41 4.88 6.33
C TRP A 219 3.33 5.28 4.86
N TYR A 220 3.76 4.39 3.94
CA TYR A 220 3.72 4.71 2.51
C TYR A 220 2.27 4.78 2.00
N LEU A 221 1.38 3.97 2.56
CA LEU A 221 -0.02 3.95 2.19
C LEU A 221 -0.74 5.20 2.70
N ALA A 222 -0.37 5.65 3.90
CA ALA A 222 -0.81 6.93 4.44
C ALA A 222 -0.32 8.09 3.56
N ALA A 223 0.97 8.12 3.21
CA ALA A 223 1.53 9.11 2.29
C ALA A 223 0.84 9.11 0.92
N ASP A 224 0.57 7.95 0.32
CA ASP A 224 -0.17 7.81 -0.95
C ASP A 224 -1.59 8.37 -0.86
N MET A 225 -2.28 8.21 0.28
CA MET A 225 -3.58 8.83 0.54
C MET A 225 -3.50 10.34 0.74
N GLN A 226 -2.51 10.81 1.49
CA GLN A 226 -2.28 12.23 1.74
C GLN A 226 -1.93 12.98 0.44
N MET A 227 -0.99 12.48 -0.35
CA MET A 227 -0.63 13.08 -1.65
C MET A 227 -1.82 13.14 -2.60
N TYR A 228 -2.67 12.11 -2.60
CA TYR A 228 -3.87 12.09 -3.42
C TYR A 228 -4.89 13.16 -3.02
N LEU A 229 -5.03 13.47 -1.74
CA LEU A 229 -5.89 14.57 -1.30
C LEU A 229 -5.47 15.90 -1.93
N PHE A 230 -4.16 16.09 -2.16
CA PHE A 230 -3.59 17.28 -2.77
C PHE A 230 -3.43 17.20 -4.29
N THR A 231 -3.69 16.06 -4.93
CA THR A 231 -3.60 15.96 -6.40
C THR A 231 -4.48 16.93 -7.19
N PRO A 232 -5.68 17.39 -6.74
CA PRO A 232 -6.42 18.43 -7.44
C PRO A 232 -5.62 19.73 -7.62
N LEU A 233 -4.75 20.08 -6.67
CA LEU A 233 -3.89 21.26 -6.73
C LEU A 233 -2.88 21.19 -7.89
N LEU A 234 -2.53 19.99 -8.34
CA LEU A 234 -1.65 19.76 -9.48
C LEU A 234 -2.45 19.56 -10.78
N LEU A 235 -3.51 18.76 -10.74
CA LEU A 235 -4.28 18.37 -11.92
C LEU A 235 -5.08 19.53 -12.50
N ILE A 236 -5.72 20.35 -11.65
CA ILE A 236 -6.58 21.45 -12.12
C ILE A 236 -5.75 22.51 -12.87
N PRO A 237 -4.65 23.07 -12.32
CA PRO A 237 -3.86 24.07 -13.04
C PRO A 237 -3.26 23.52 -14.34
N LEU A 238 -2.78 22.27 -14.31
CA LEU A 238 -2.23 21.59 -15.47
C LEU A 238 -3.28 21.37 -16.57
N ALA A 239 -4.55 21.16 -16.21
CA ALA A 239 -5.65 21.01 -17.16
C ALA A 239 -6.06 22.30 -17.85
N TYR A 240 -5.96 23.44 -17.16
CA TYR A 240 -6.27 24.75 -17.73
C TYR A 240 -5.12 25.31 -18.55
N ASN A 241 -3.88 25.21 -18.05
CA ASN A 241 -2.70 25.69 -18.75
C ASN A 241 -1.45 24.91 -18.32
N THR A 242 -0.77 24.28 -19.27
CA THR A 242 0.45 23.52 -19.02
C THR A 242 1.53 24.33 -18.30
N ILE A 243 1.71 25.60 -18.66
CA ILE A 243 2.72 26.47 -18.02
C ILE A 243 2.35 26.72 -16.55
N LEU A 244 1.07 26.98 -16.27
CA LEU A 244 0.61 27.18 -14.90
C LEU A 244 0.80 25.90 -14.07
N GLY A 245 0.45 24.74 -14.62
CA GLY A 245 0.71 23.45 -13.98
C GLY A 245 2.19 23.22 -13.66
N LEU A 246 3.08 23.55 -14.60
CA LEU A 246 4.53 23.44 -14.39
C LEU A 246 5.05 24.42 -13.33
N ILE A 247 4.53 25.65 -13.29
CA ILE A 247 4.88 26.63 -12.25
C ILE A 247 4.45 26.12 -10.87
N VAL A 248 3.22 25.61 -10.73
CA VAL A 248 2.72 25.05 -9.46
C VAL A 248 3.54 23.83 -9.05
N ALA A 249 3.85 22.93 -9.98
CA ALA A 249 4.69 21.77 -9.70
C ALA A 249 6.11 22.16 -9.26
N ALA A 250 6.73 23.13 -9.94
CA ALA A 250 8.05 23.64 -9.58
C ALA A 250 8.03 24.32 -8.21
N ALA A 251 6.99 25.12 -7.90
CA ALA A 251 6.84 25.76 -6.60
C ALA A 251 6.70 24.73 -5.47
N LEU A 252 5.88 23.69 -5.66
CA LEU A 252 5.73 22.61 -4.69
C LEU A 252 7.03 21.81 -4.50
N PHE A 253 7.76 21.53 -5.58
CA PHE A 253 9.05 20.84 -5.51
C PHE A 253 10.09 21.67 -4.73
N ILE A 254 10.20 22.96 -5.02
CA ILE A 254 11.10 23.89 -4.30
C ILE A 254 10.69 23.96 -2.83
N PHE A 255 9.39 24.10 -2.54
CA PHE A 255 8.88 24.15 -1.17
C PHE A 255 9.20 22.86 -0.40
N SER A 256 8.93 21.69 -1.00
CA SER A 256 9.23 20.39 -0.40
C SER A 256 10.73 20.23 -0.10
N THR A 257 11.59 20.63 -1.04
CA THR A 257 13.05 20.55 -0.88
C THR A 257 13.54 21.49 0.20
N ALA A 258 13.04 22.74 0.20
CA ALA A 258 13.40 23.73 1.22
C ALA A 258 12.95 23.30 2.61
N MET A 259 11.74 22.74 2.74
CA MET A 259 11.24 22.20 4.00
C MET A 259 12.08 21.03 4.49
N ASN A 260 12.44 20.08 3.61
CA ASN A 260 13.28 18.96 3.97
C ASN A 260 14.66 19.42 4.49
N ILE A 261 15.32 20.34 3.77
CA ILE A 261 16.59 20.94 4.20
C ILE A 261 16.44 21.65 5.55
N PHE A 262 15.37 22.43 5.73
CA PHE A 262 15.10 23.13 6.99
C PHE A 262 14.96 22.15 8.17
N LEU A 263 14.19 21.07 7.99
CA LEU A 263 13.97 20.07 9.03
C LEU A 263 15.28 19.36 9.41
N VAL A 264 16.10 18.99 8.43
CA VAL A 264 17.41 18.36 8.66
C VAL A 264 18.32 19.29 9.50
N ILE A 265 18.38 20.58 9.15
CA ILE A 265 19.20 21.56 9.87
C ILE A 265 18.64 21.81 11.28
N HIS A 266 17.33 21.95 11.43
CA HIS A 266 16.70 22.25 12.71
C HIS A 266 16.85 21.10 13.72
N TYR A 267 16.56 19.87 13.28
CA TYR A 267 16.59 18.68 14.13
C TYR A 267 17.98 18.00 14.20
N HIS A 268 18.99 18.55 13.53
CA HIS A 268 20.37 18.04 13.53
C HIS A 268 20.44 16.55 13.13
N TRP A 269 19.63 16.12 12.16
CA TRP A 269 19.62 14.72 11.76
C TRP A 269 20.92 14.34 11.06
N PRO A 270 21.53 13.19 11.39
CA PRO A 270 22.78 12.77 10.75
C PRO A 270 22.57 12.50 9.27
N ASP A 271 23.54 12.89 8.45
CA ASP A 271 23.54 12.91 6.97
C ASP A 271 23.23 11.55 6.28
N GLY A 272 23.15 10.45 7.04
CA GLY A 272 22.82 9.10 6.56
C GLY A 272 21.64 8.42 7.27
N VAL A 273 20.95 9.10 8.19
CA VAL A 273 19.74 8.59 8.91
C VAL A 273 18.53 9.47 8.63
N SER A 274 18.74 10.69 8.13
CA SER A 274 17.72 11.66 7.75
C SER A 274 16.73 11.16 6.69
N VAL A 275 17.09 10.19 5.83
CA VAL A 275 16.15 9.61 4.85
C VAL A 275 15.18 8.61 5.49
N ILE A 276 15.53 8.04 6.65
CA ILE A 276 14.73 6.97 7.30
C ILE A 276 13.60 7.55 8.16
N LEU A 277 13.73 8.79 8.64
CA LEU A 277 12.77 9.44 9.57
C LEU A 277 12.01 10.63 8.95
N LEU A 278 12.13 10.86 7.64
CA LEU A 278 11.49 12.00 6.95
C LEU A 278 10.19 11.67 6.20
N PHE A 279 9.61 10.50 6.46
CA PHE A 279 8.43 10.00 5.76
C PHE A 279 7.33 9.51 6.70
#